data_AF-A0A822A269-F1
#
_entry.id   AF-A0A822A269-F1
#
_cell.length_a   1.000
_cell.length_b   1.000
_cell.length_c   1.000
_cell.angle_alpha   90.00
_cell.angle_beta   90.00
_cell.angle_gamma   90.00
#
_symmetry.space_group_name_H-M   'P 1'
#
loop_
_entity.id
_entity.type
_entity.pdbx_description
1 polymer ?
#
loop_
_entity_poly.entity_id
_entity_poly.type
_entity_poly.pdbx_seq_one_letter_code
_entity_poly.pdbx_strand_id
1 'polypeptide(L)'
;MKNRFFIIRKRLMMKLIFSIIFLVVFYKYSHLAKSSQSKGFSIKLSYSQLLKERQSSNDKKLAPYNSILGVASSNVAAYSNGNDSYISYEDSYLYGIYMGIKWQCVEYARRWTFLRKSSVFERVIGANDIWNQIYYIEKVLDKEKIPLKKHSNGSPNRPINESYLIYPIQKDMPYGHVAIIVDVLKHSIRIAEQNFYFNYWKMNYSREIPYRFINNLYYIEDIYQIYGWIEIQDHKQLKPLDKLTIQTIKIKNEKKFDLVSSSEPKNNIYYFLLLIVLFLSNFKFYEHIFL
;
A
#
# COMPACT_ATOMS: atom_id res chain seq x y z
N MET A 1 -43.22 6.30 -0.02
CA MET A 1 -42.68 5.97 1.32
C MET A 1 -42.13 4.54 1.50
N LYS A 2 -42.56 3.52 0.72
CA LYS A 2 -42.12 2.11 0.92
C LYS A 2 -40.65 1.79 0.54
N ASN A 3 -40.02 2.53 -0.38
CA ASN A 3 -38.63 2.25 -0.82
C ASN A 3 -37.52 2.71 0.14
N ARG A 4 -37.75 3.73 0.99
CA ARG A 4 -36.73 4.16 1.98
C ARG A 4 -36.56 3.16 3.12
N PHE A 5 -37.64 2.51 3.55
CA PHE A 5 -37.60 1.49 4.61
C PHE A 5 -36.86 0.21 4.19
N PHE A 6 -36.94 -0.18 2.91
CA PHE A 6 -36.25 -1.36 2.39
C PHE A 6 -34.72 -1.17 2.35
N ILE A 7 -34.26 0.01 1.91
CA ILE A 7 -32.82 0.34 1.85
C ILE A 7 -32.21 0.45 3.25
N ILE A 8 -32.95 1.03 4.20
CA ILE A 8 -32.51 1.14 5.60
C ILE A 8 -32.40 -0.25 6.24
N ARG A 9 -33.37 -1.15 6.03
CA ARG A 9 -33.32 -2.54 6.52
C ARG A 9 -32.14 -3.32 5.92
N LYS A 10 -31.86 -3.16 4.62
CA LYS A 10 -30.72 -3.83 3.96
C LYS A 10 -29.37 -3.35 4.49
N ARG A 11 -29.23 -2.05 4.77
CA ARG A 11 -28.04 -1.47 5.42
C ARG A 11 -27.88 -1.94 6.87
N LEU A 12 -28.98 -2.06 7.61
CA LEU A 12 -28.95 -2.55 9.00
C LEU A 12 -28.55 -4.03 9.06
N MET A 13 -29.12 -4.87 8.18
CA MET A 13 -28.74 -6.29 8.08
C MET A 13 -27.27 -6.46 7.68
N MET A 14 -26.78 -5.67 6.73
CA MET A 14 -25.35 -5.73 6.35
C MET A 14 -24.44 -5.38 7.54
N LYS A 15 -24.76 -4.33 8.30
CA LYS A 15 -23.99 -3.96 9.50
C LYS A 15 -24.01 -5.07 10.57
N LEU A 16 -25.15 -5.76 10.73
CA LEU A 16 -25.28 -6.89 11.65
C LEU A 16 -24.41 -8.07 11.20
N ILE A 17 -24.41 -8.41 9.91
CA ILE A 17 -23.58 -9.49 9.34
C ILE A 17 -22.09 -9.18 9.52
N PHE A 18 -21.65 -7.95 9.23
CA PHE A 18 -20.26 -7.54 9.44
C PHE A 18 -19.84 -7.60 10.92
N SER A 19 -20.73 -7.21 11.84
CA SER A 19 -20.47 -7.28 13.29
C SER A 19 -20.32 -8.73 13.78
N ILE A 20 -21.17 -9.64 13.28
CA ILE A 20 -21.10 -11.07 13.63
C ILE A 20 -19.83 -11.71 13.07
N ILE A 21 -19.45 -11.41 11.81
CA ILE A 21 -18.19 -11.90 11.23
C ILE A 21 -16.99 -11.37 12.01
N PHE A 22 -16.98 -10.10 12.39
CA PHE A 22 -15.93 -9.50 13.21
C PHE A 22 -15.81 -10.20 14.57
N LEU A 23 -16.92 -10.47 15.25
CA LEU A 23 -16.93 -11.19 16.54
C LEU A 23 -16.43 -12.63 16.42
N VAL A 24 -16.81 -13.36 15.36
CA VAL A 24 -16.35 -14.74 15.13
C VAL A 24 -14.84 -14.77 14.83
N VAL A 25 -14.35 -13.85 14.01
CA VAL A 25 -12.91 -13.72 13.71
C VAL A 25 -12.16 -13.32 14.98
N PHE A 26 -12.65 -12.33 15.73
CA PHE A 26 -12.05 -11.89 16.99
C PHE A 26 -12.01 -13.02 18.02
N TYR A 27 -13.10 -13.78 18.18
CA TYR A 27 -13.16 -14.92 19.10
C TYR A 27 -12.17 -16.02 18.71
N LYS A 28 -12.12 -16.41 17.43
CA LYS A 28 -11.20 -17.42 16.91
C LYS A 28 -9.73 -17.03 17.11
N TYR A 29 -9.39 -15.76 16.91
CA TYR A 29 -8.02 -15.26 17.09
C TYR A 29 -7.65 -15.05 18.56
N SER A 30 -8.59 -14.62 19.41
CA SER A 30 -8.36 -14.48 20.85
C SER A 30 -8.08 -15.82 21.53
N HIS A 31 -8.66 -16.91 21.03
CA HIS A 31 -8.45 -18.27 21.56
C HIS A 31 -7.15 -18.92 21.07
N LEU A 32 -6.67 -18.57 19.88
CA LEU A 32 -5.36 -19.00 19.34
C LEU A 32 -4.18 -18.32 20.06
N ALA A 33 -4.38 -17.12 20.61
CA ALA A 33 -3.35 -16.39 21.36
C ALA A 33 -3.05 -16.98 22.77
N LYS A 34 -3.84 -17.95 23.25
CA LYS A 34 -3.68 -18.54 24.60
C LYS A 34 -2.82 -19.80 24.66
N SER A 35 -2.32 -20.34 23.55
CA SER A 35 -1.68 -21.68 23.53
C SER A 35 -0.17 -21.73 23.25
N SER A 36 0.59 -20.65 23.43
CA SER A 36 2.07 -20.73 23.35
C SER A 36 2.74 -20.06 24.55
N GLN A 37 2.95 -20.84 25.60
CA GLN A 37 3.74 -20.47 26.76
C GLN A 37 5.03 -21.28 26.76
N SER A 38 6.14 -20.67 26.35
CA SER A 38 7.48 -21.13 26.71
C SER A 38 8.22 -20.02 27.47
N LYS A 39 8.74 -20.42 28.63
CA LYS A 39 9.61 -19.70 29.59
C LYS A 39 10.84 -19.18 28.81
N GLY A 40 11.44 -18.00 29.00
CA GLY A 40 11.42 -17.02 30.08
C GLY A 40 12.84 -16.47 30.18
N PHE A 41 13.12 -15.31 29.57
CA PHE A 41 14.25 -14.45 29.93
C PHE A 41 13.72 -13.02 29.95
N SER A 42 13.70 -12.45 31.15
CA SER A 42 12.97 -11.25 31.52
C SER A 42 13.84 -10.01 31.35
N ILE A 43 13.69 -9.33 30.23
CA ILE A 43 13.82 -7.87 30.13
C ILE A 43 12.75 -7.42 29.13
N LYS A 44 11.58 -7.00 29.62
CA LYS A 44 10.53 -6.41 28.77
C LYS A 44 10.19 -5.03 29.28
N LEU A 45 11.02 -4.05 28.90
CA LEU A 45 10.50 -2.70 28.70
C LEU A 45 9.41 -2.80 27.61
N SER A 46 8.26 -2.16 27.84
CA SER A 46 7.20 -2.04 26.84
C SER A 46 7.74 -1.30 25.60
N TYR A 47 7.27 -1.63 24.40
CA TYR A 47 7.64 -0.93 23.16
C TYR A 47 7.38 0.58 23.25
N SER A 48 6.31 1.00 23.95
CA SER A 48 6.05 2.41 24.25
C SER A 48 7.11 3.06 25.13
N GLN A 49 7.78 2.30 25.99
CA GLN A 49 8.89 2.75 26.83
C GLN A 49 10.20 2.78 26.03
N LEU A 50 10.48 1.78 25.20
CA LEU A 50 11.65 1.77 24.31
C LEU A 50 11.59 2.86 23.24
N LEU A 51 10.40 3.13 22.69
CA LEU A 51 10.17 4.28 21.81
C LEU A 51 10.33 5.58 22.59
N LYS A 52 9.76 5.70 23.80
CA LYS A 52 9.96 6.90 24.64
C LYS A 52 11.43 7.13 24.98
N GLU A 53 12.23 6.10 25.23
CA GLU A 53 13.67 6.21 25.54
C GLU A 53 14.53 6.49 24.28
N ARG A 54 14.17 5.91 23.12
CA ARG A 54 14.81 6.28 21.82
C ARG A 54 14.39 7.65 21.31
N GLN A 55 13.17 8.08 21.62
CA GLN A 55 12.65 9.42 21.33
C GLN A 55 13.18 10.45 22.33
N SER A 56 13.36 10.10 23.61
CA SER A 56 13.90 11.02 24.63
C SER A 56 15.42 11.22 24.52
N SER A 57 16.14 10.28 23.90
CA SER A 57 17.58 10.43 23.61
C SER A 57 17.88 11.20 22.33
N ASN A 58 16.87 11.72 21.62
CA ASN A 58 17.04 12.71 20.56
C ASN A 58 15.82 13.62 20.51
N ASP A 59 15.98 14.87 20.96
CA ASP A 59 15.11 16.02 20.70
C ASP A 59 15.00 16.36 19.19
N LYS A 60 14.63 15.37 18.37
CA LYS A 60 14.48 15.50 16.93
C LYS A 60 13.02 15.67 16.62
N LYS A 61 12.70 16.92 16.26
CA LYS A 61 11.44 17.33 15.69
C LYS A 61 11.04 16.38 14.55
N LEU A 62 9.90 15.71 14.72
CA LEU A 62 9.30 14.90 13.66
C LEU A 62 9.05 15.79 12.44
N ALA A 63 9.36 15.27 11.25
CA ALA A 63 9.12 15.98 10.01
C ALA A 63 7.60 16.10 9.77
N PRO A 64 7.09 17.30 9.45
CA PRO A 64 5.69 17.49 9.11
C PRO A 64 5.24 16.55 7.99
N TYR A 65 3.97 16.17 7.99
CA TYR A 65 3.36 15.41 6.89
C TYR A 65 3.74 16.04 5.53
N ASN A 66 3.98 15.18 4.53
CA ASN A 66 4.34 15.56 3.17
C ASN A 66 5.75 16.16 2.99
N SER A 67 6.54 16.33 4.07
CA SER A 67 7.95 16.70 3.96
C SER A 67 8.78 15.55 3.40
N ILE A 68 9.81 15.84 2.59
CA ILE A 68 10.79 14.83 2.19
C ILE A 68 11.62 14.44 3.43
N LEU A 69 11.58 13.17 3.82
CA LEU A 69 12.41 12.62 4.89
C LEU A 69 13.85 12.44 4.42
N GLY A 70 14.02 11.94 3.20
CA GLY A 70 15.32 11.68 2.60
C GLY A 70 15.17 11.09 1.21
N VAL A 71 16.30 10.88 0.54
CA VAL A 71 16.38 10.28 -0.79
C VAL A 71 17.24 9.04 -0.70
N ALA A 72 16.70 7.91 -1.11
CA ALA A 72 17.41 6.64 -1.07
C ALA A 72 18.64 6.63 -1.99
N SER A 73 19.60 5.72 -1.79
CA SER A 73 20.75 5.48 -2.69
C SER A 73 20.30 5.14 -4.12
N SER A 74 19.09 4.60 -4.23
CA SER A 74 18.35 4.38 -5.47
C SER A 74 17.73 5.64 -6.10
N ASN A 75 17.99 6.83 -5.56
CA ASN A 75 17.47 8.12 -6.01
C ASN A 75 15.93 8.24 -6.00
N VAL A 76 15.29 7.65 -4.98
CA VAL A 76 13.83 7.74 -4.76
C VAL A 76 13.58 8.43 -3.42
N ALA A 77 12.80 9.52 -3.44
CA ALA A 77 12.46 10.27 -2.24
C ALA A 77 11.41 9.55 -1.37
N ALA A 78 11.60 9.56 -0.06
CA ALA A 78 10.61 9.16 0.93
C ALA A 78 9.99 10.41 1.57
N TYR A 79 8.68 10.38 1.78
CA TYR A 79 7.91 11.47 2.37
C TYR A 79 7.41 11.08 3.76
N SER A 80 7.28 12.08 4.62
CA SER A 80 6.76 11.92 5.97
C SER A 80 5.26 11.65 5.93
N ASN A 81 4.84 10.57 6.58
CA ASN A 81 3.44 10.34 6.90
C ASN A 81 3.00 11.10 8.17
N GLY A 82 3.87 11.94 8.75
CA GLY A 82 3.61 12.72 9.96
C GLY A 82 3.77 11.90 11.25
N ASN A 83 3.01 10.82 11.39
CA ASN A 83 3.12 9.85 12.49
C ASN A 83 2.62 8.45 12.07
N ASP A 84 2.75 7.47 12.98
CA ASP A 84 2.47 6.05 12.75
C ASP A 84 0.98 5.71 12.56
N SER A 85 0.11 6.55 13.11
CA SER A 85 -1.34 6.36 13.14
C SER A 85 -2.06 7.18 12.06
N TYR A 86 -1.33 8.00 11.31
CA TYR A 86 -1.92 8.92 10.34
C TYR A 86 -2.28 8.21 9.03
N ILE A 87 -3.49 8.46 8.54
CA ILE A 87 -3.95 8.04 7.22
C ILE A 87 -4.53 9.28 6.54
N SER A 88 -3.91 9.71 5.44
CA SER A 88 -4.36 10.90 4.70
C SER A 88 -5.68 10.68 3.96
N TYR A 89 -5.98 9.43 3.59
CA TYR A 89 -7.00 9.06 2.59
C TYR A 89 -6.79 9.71 1.21
N GLU A 90 -5.61 10.29 0.96
CA GLU A 90 -5.22 10.84 -0.34
C GLU A 90 -4.54 9.76 -1.18
N ASP A 91 -5.08 9.52 -2.37
CA ASP A 91 -4.44 8.67 -3.36
C ASP A 91 -3.25 9.39 -4.02
N SER A 92 -2.12 8.69 -4.11
CA SER A 92 -0.91 9.08 -4.83
C SER A 92 -0.94 8.52 -6.24
N TYR A 93 -0.76 9.40 -7.23
CA TYR A 93 -0.63 9.03 -8.63
C TYR A 93 0.65 9.63 -9.23
N LEU A 94 1.34 8.85 -10.06
CA LEU A 94 2.47 9.35 -10.85
C LEU A 94 2.21 9.02 -12.33
N TYR A 95 2.12 10.06 -13.17
CA TYR A 95 1.76 9.96 -14.59
C TYR A 95 0.45 9.17 -14.82
N GLY A 96 -0.53 9.31 -13.92
CA GLY A 96 -1.81 8.59 -13.99
C GLY A 96 -1.78 7.14 -13.49
N ILE A 97 -0.62 6.64 -13.05
CA ILE A 97 -0.50 5.31 -12.43
C ILE A 97 -0.65 5.44 -10.92
N TYR A 98 -1.53 4.63 -10.33
CA TYR A 98 -1.78 4.61 -8.90
C TYR A 98 -0.60 4.05 -8.11
N MET A 99 -0.05 4.84 -7.18
CA MET A 99 1.08 4.45 -6.34
C MET A 99 0.62 3.90 -4.99
N GLY A 100 -0.48 4.40 -4.42
CA GLY A 100 -0.94 4.01 -3.08
C GLY A 100 -1.51 5.21 -2.32
N ILE A 101 -1.81 5.02 -1.03
CA ILE A 101 -2.24 6.13 -0.16
C ILE A 101 -1.01 6.89 0.34
N LYS A 102 -1.00 8.21 0.25
CA LYS A 102 0.09 9.05 0.78
C LYS A 102 0.15 8.97 2.32
N TRP A 103 1.29 8.83 2.98
CA TRP A 103 2.60 8.38 2.50
C TRP A 103 2.91 7.04 3.15
N GLN A 104 2.10 6.05 2.81
CA GLN A 104 2.15 4.71 3.38
C GLN A 104 3.35 3.91 2.85
N CYS A 105 3.75 2.87 3.58
CA CYS A 105 4.87 2.00 3.20
C CYS A 105 4.64 1.30 1.84
N VAL A 106 3.40 0.86 1.59
CA VAL A 106 3.01 0.25 0.29
C VAL A 106 3.09 1.26 -0.86
N GLU A 107 2.77 2.54 -0.60
CA GLU A 107 2.89 3.60 -1.61
C GLU A 107 4.35 3.79 -2.02
N TYR A 108 5.25 3.86 -1.03
CA TYR A 108 6.68 3.99 -1.28
C TYR A 108 7.21 2.81 -2.10
N ALA A 109 6.88 1.58 -1.68
CA ALA A 109 7.36 0.38 -2.36
C ALA A 109 6.90 0.34 -3.82
N ARG A 110 5.61 0.62 -4.10
CA ARG A 110 5.08 0.63 -5.47
C ARG A 110 5.69 1.74 -6.31
N ARG A 111 5.84 2.95 -5.76
CA ARG A 111 6.47 4.09 -6.44
C ARG A 111 7.94 3.84 -6.73
N TRP A 112 8.66 3.24 -5.79
CA TRP A 112 10.04 2.82 -5.99
C TRP A 112 10.15 1.84 -7.16
N THR A 113 9.30 0.80 -7.21
CA THR A 113 9.28 -0.18 -8.32
C THR A 113 8.97 0.50 -9.64
N PHE A 114 8.01 1.43 -9.65
CA PHE A 114 7.66 2.16 -10.86
C PHE A 114 8.83 3.00 -11.39
N LEU A 115 9.48 3.78 -10.52
CA LEU A 115 10.59 4.63 -10.90
C LEU A 115 11.85 3.84 -11.29
N ARG A 116 12.13 2.73 -10.61
CA ARG A 116 13.38 1.96 -10.83
C ARG A 116 13.27 0.84 -11.85
N LYS A 117 12.07 0.33 -12.08
CA LYS A 117 11.82 -0.88 -12.89
C LYS A 117 10.72 -0.70 -13.93
N SER A 118 10.17 0.50 -14.09
CA SER A 118 9.05 0.80 -15.00
C SER A 118 7.87 -0.17 -14.85
N SER A 119 7.67 -0.65 -13.62
CA SER A 119 6.76 -1.75 -13.29
C SER A 119 6.06 -1.50 -11.96
N VAL A 120 4.93 -2.16 -11.71
CA VAL A 120 4.19 -2.07 -10.45
C VAL A 120 3.72 -3.45 -10.00
N PHE A 121 3.55 -3.66 -8.70
CA PHE A 121 2.77 -4.79 -8.20
C PHE A 121 1.30 -4.38 -7.99
N GLU A 122 0.43 -5.39 -7.95
CA GLU A 122 -1.02 -5.23 -7.80
C GLU A 122 -1.42 -4.53 -6.48
N ARG A 123 -2.70 -4.18 -6.37
CA ARG A 123 -3.23 -3.56 -5.16
C ARG A 123 -3.27 -4.60 -4.03
N VAL A 124 -2.88 -4.17 -2.85
CA VAL A 124 -2.93 -4.94 -1.60
C VAL A 124 -3.64 -4.12 -0.53
N ILE A 125 -4.24 -4.80 0.46
CA ILE A 125 -4.90 -4.15 1.59
C ILE A 125 -3.85 -3.79 2.65
N GLY A 126 -3.06 -4.77 3.08
CA GLY A 126 -1.92 -4.60 3.98
C GLY A 126 -0.58 -4.77 3.28
N ALA A 127 0.49 -4.30 3.91
CA ALA A 127 1.85 -4.57 3.43
C ALA A 127 2.23 -6.05 3.56
N ASN A 128 1.71 -6.75 4.57
CA ASN A 128 1.90 -8.19 4.74
C ASN A 128 1.35 -9.01 3.55
N ASP A 129 0.29 -8.54 2.89
CA ASP A 129 -0.34 -9.21 1.76
C ASP A 129 0.58 -9.31 0.56
N ILE A 130 1.61 -8.44 0.46
CA ILE A 130 2.66 -8.55 -0.56
C ILE A 130 3.33 -9.94 -0.47
N TRP A 131 3.56 -10.45 0.74
CA TRP A 131 4.13 -11.79 0.92
C TRP A 131 3.21 -12.91 0.46
N ASN A 132 1.89 -12.76 0.59
CA ASN A 132 0.95 -13.87 0.38
C ASN A 132 0.26 -13.84 -0.98
N GLN A 133 0.10 -12.66 -1.57
CA GLN A 133 -0.78 -12.43 -2.71
C GLN A 133 -0.03 -11.99 -3.97
N ILE A 134 1.17 -11.41 -3.82
CA ILE A 134 1.93 -10.89 -4.95
C ILE A 134 2.98 -11.91 -5.40
N TYR A 135 2.97 -12.22 -6.70
CA TYR A 135 3.84 -13.22 -7.34
C TYR A 135 4.63 -12.66 -8.53
N TYR A 136 4.28 -11.47 -9.00
CA TYR A 136 4.96 -10.77 -10.08
C TYR A 136 4.83 -9.26 -9.88
N ILE A 137 5.73 -8.51 -10.52
CA ILE A 137 5.48 -7.12 -10.91
C ILE A 137 5.11 -7.10 -12.39
N GLU A 138 4.32 -6.13 -12.80
CA GLU A 138 3.87 -5.96 -14.18
C GLU A 138 4.46 -4.68 -14.76
N LYS A 139 5.08 -4.78 -15.93
CA LYS A 139 5.52 -3.61 -16.69
C LYS A 139 4.34 -2.74 -17.08
N VAL A 140 4.48 -1.43 -16.90
CA VAL A 140 3.35 -0.50 -17.10
C VAL A 140 2.88 -0.39 -18.55
N LEU A 141 3.78 -0.56 -19.54
CA LEU A 141 3.49 -0.32 -20.96
C LEU A 141 3.01 -1.56 -21.71
N ASP A 142 3.77 -2.64 -21.65
CA ASP A 142 3.57 -3.87 -22.44
C ASP A 142 2.92 -5.00 -21.62
N LYS A 143 2.72 -4.79 -20.31
CA LYS A 143 2.05 -5.74 -19.40
C LYS A 143 2.81 -7.04 -19.18
N GLU A 144 4.11 -7.07 -19.50
CA GLU A 144 4.96 -8.22 -19.17
C GLU A 144 5.02 -8.41 -17.66
N LYS A 145 4.80 -9.64 -17.20
CA LYS A 145 4.88 -10.03 -15.79
C LYS A 145 6.27 -10.55 -15.48
N ILE A 146 6.93 -9.93 -14.52
CA ILE A 146 8.27 -10.30 -14.03
C ILE A 146 8.08 -11.03 -12.69
N PRO A 147 8.49 -12.31 -12.60
CA PRO A 147 8.22 -13.12 -11.42
C PRO A 147 8.98 -12.63 -10.19
N LEU A 148 8.39 -12.91 -9.03
CA LEU A 148 8.97 -12.62 -7.73
C LEU A 148 9.36 -13.91 -7.01
N LYS A 149 10.56 -13.93 -6.43
CA LYS A 149 11.07 -15.05 -5.64
C LYS A 149 11.13 -14.66 -4.16
N LYS A 150 10.44 -15.44 -3.33
CA LYS A 150 10.38 -15.22 -1.87
C LYS A 150 11.52 -15.97 -1.18
N HIS A 151 12.20 -15.28 -0.27
CA HIS A 151 13.27 -15.81 0.56
C HIS A 151 12.91 -15.58 2.01
N SER A 152 12.52 -16.63 2.74
CA SER A 152 12.19 -16.52 4.16
C SER A 152 13.37 -16.01 4.98
N ASN A 153 13.11 -15.33 6.09
CA ASN A 153 14.17 -14.98 7.03
C ASN A 153 14.77 -16.27 7.61
N GLY A 154 16.09 -16.48 7.44
CA GLY A 154 16.72 -17.79 7.54
C GLY A 154 16.84 -18.52 6.19
N SER A 155 16.96 -17.80 5.08
CA SER A 155 17.17 -18.36 3.73
C SER A 155 18.63 -18.78 3.54
N PRO A 156 18.93 -19.84 2.77
CA PRO A 156 20.30 -20.13 2.36
C PRO A 156 20.87 -19.08 1.40
N ASN A 157 20.00 -18.26 0.78
CA ASN A 157 20.41 -17.16 -0.07
C ASN A 157 20.65 -15.91 0.78
N ARG A 158 21.66 -15.12 0.39
CA ARG A 158 21.92 -13.80 0.99
C ARG A 158 20.82 -12.80 0.59
N PRO A 159 20.51 -11.79 1.42
CA PRO A 159 19.70 -10.65 0.99
C PRO A 159 20.26 -10.00 -0.27
N ILE A 160 19.37 -9.47 -1.12
CA ILE A 160 19.71 -8.93 -2.43
C ILE A 160 19.27 -7.46 -2.49
N ASN A 161 20.08 -6.61 -3.12
CA ASN A 161 19.68 -5.25 -3.44
C ASN A 161 18.38 -5.24 -4.25
N GLU A 162 17.65 -4.14 -4.17
CA GLU A 162 16.47 -3.91 -5.01
C GLU A 162 15.34 -4.93 -4.77
N SER A 163 15.25 -5.45 -3.55
CA SER A 163 14.23 -6.41 -3.11
C SER A 163 13.28 -5.80 -2.07
N TYR A 164 12.09 -6.38 -1.92
CA TYR A 164 11.13 -5.98 -0.88
C TYR A 164 11.43 -6.72 0.42
N LEU A 165 11.63 -6.01 1.53
CA LEU A 165 11.69 -6.58 2.88
C LEU A 165 10.29 -6.55 3.49
N ILE A 166 9.73 -7.70 3.87
CA ILE A 166 8.33 -7.80 4.33
C ILE A 166 8.25 -8.21 5.81
N TYR A 167 7.42 -7.50 6.55
CA TYR A 167 7.11 -7.76 7.95
C TYR A 167 5.68 -8.31 8.06
N PRO A 168 5.45 -9.36 8.88
CA PRO A 168 4.12 -9.87 9.18
C PRO A 168 3.28 -8.86 9.96
N ILE A 169 1.97 -9.14 10.05
CA ILE A 169 1.09 -8.47 11.01
C ILE A 169 1.59 -8.76 12.42
N GLN A 170 1.77 -7.68 13.19
CA GLN A 170 2.22 -7.71 14.57
C GLN A 170 1.40 -6.70 15.38
N LYS A 171 1.52 -6.75 16.71
CA LYS A 171 0.72 -5.91 17.62
C LYS A 171 0.74 -4.42 17.24
N ASP A 172 1.92 -3.90 16.93
CA ASP A 172 2.13 -2.49 16.58
C ASP A 172 2.26 -2.27 15.06
N MET A 173 1.97 -3.30 14.25
CA MET A 173 1.92 -3.26 12.78
C MET A 173 0.71 -4.06 12.28
N PRO A 174 -0.52 -3.54 12.44
CA PRO A 174 -1.74 -4.30 12.13
C PRO A 174 -1.89 -4.66 10.65
N TYR A 175 -1.13 -4.02 9.76
CA TYR A 175 -1.10 -4.29 8.32
C TYR A 175 0.23 -4.91 7.85
N GLY A 176 1.10 -5.28 8.80
CA GLY A 176 2.51 -5.55 8.51
C GLY A 176 3.25 -4.31 8.01
N HIS A 177 4.39 -4.53 7.38
CA HIS A 177 5.21 -3.44 6.83
C HIS A 177 6.01 -3.90 5.61
N VAL A 178 6.39 -2.95 4.76
CA VAL A 178 7.26 -3.19 3.60
C VAL A 178 8.31 -2.09 3.50
N ALA A 179 9.55 -2.50 3.25
CA ALA A 179 10.67 -1.63 2.93
C ALA A 179 11.37 -2.12 1.66
N ILE A 180 12.19 -1.26 1.05
CA ILE A 180 13.07 -1.62 -0.06
C ILE A 180 14.48 -1.84 0.49
N ILE A 181 15.10 -2.98 0.21
CA ILE A 181 16.53 -3.18 0.43
C ILE A 181 17.29 -2.41 -0.65
N VAL A 182 18.00 -1.36 -0.28
CA VAL A 182 18.70 -0.48 -1.24
C VAL A 182 20.19 -0.76 -1.32
N ASP A 183 20.80 -1.21 -0.23
CA ASP A 183 22.20 -1.66 -0.21
C ASP A 183 22.35 -2.90 0.69
N VAL A 184 23.13 -3.89 0.24
CA VAL A 184 23.52 -5.08 1.01
C VAL A 184 25.02 -4.97 1.29
N LEU A 185 25.34 -4.64 2.54
CA LEU A 185 26.71 -4.55 3.04
C LEU A 185 27.19 -5.92 3.54
N LYS A 186 28.42 -5.98 4.06
CA LYS A 186 29.02 -7.24 4.54
C LYS A 186 28.21 -7.92 5.67
N HIS A 187 27.66 -7.13 6.60
CA HIS A 187 27.00 -7.60 7.83
C HIS A 187 25.66 -6.92 8.11
N SER A 188 25.16 -6.13 7.17
CA SER A 188 23.92 -5.38 7.32
C SER A 188 23.29 -5.10 5.97
N ILE A 189 22.01 -4.79 5.98
CA ILE A 189 21.29 -4.19 4.86
C ILE A 189 20.95 -2.75 5.20
N ARG A 190 20.93 -1.90 4.19
CA ARG A 190 20.31 -0.57 4.26
C ARG A 190 18.98 -0.64 3.54
N ILE A 191 17.97 -0.08 4.18
CA ILE A 191 16.62 -0.05 3.66
C ILE A 191 16.14 1.38 3.46
N ALA A 192 15.17 1.53 2.58
CA ALA A 192 14.44 2.75 2.36
C ALA A 192 12.94 2.46 2.47
N GLU A 193 12.22 3.26 3.25
CA GLU A 193 10.81 3.03 3.57
C GLU A 193 10.08 4.32 3.96
N GLN A 194 8.74 4.27 3.96
CA GLN A 194 7.89 5.30 4.54
C GLN A 194 7.04 4.70 5.65
N ASN A 195 6.48 5.55 6.50
CA ASN A 195 5.58 5.17 7.59
C ASN A 195 6.17 4.16 8.59
N PHE A 196 7.45 4.35 8.95
CA PHE A 196 8.10 3.62 10.05
C PHE A 196 8.73 4.59 11.05
N TYR A 197 9.64 5.45 10.57
CA TYR A 197 10.16 6.60 11.30
C TYR A 197 9.85 7.89 10.55
N PHE A 198 9.64 8.97 11.32
CA PHE A 198 9.18 10.27 10.80
C PHE A 198 10.23 11.38 10.95
N ASN A 199 11.47 11.00 11.22
CA ASN A 199 12.61 11.93 11.29
C ASN A 199 13.29 12.04 9.93
N TYR A 200 13.88 13.19 9.64
CA TYR A 200 14.75 13.35 8.47
C TYR A 200 15.88 12.33 8.49
N TRP A 201 16.13 11.71 7.33
CA TRP A 201 17.22 10.78 7.14
C TRP A 201 18.54 11.54 7.17
N LYS A 202 19.54 10.98 7.85
CA LYS A 202 20.89 11.52 7.86
C LYS A 202 21.70 11.13 6.62
N MET A 203 21.27 10.06 5.96
CA MET A 203 21.98 9.37 4.88
C MET A 203 20.98 9.04 3.77
N ASN A 204 21.47 8.38 2.72
CA ASN A 204 20.67 7.90 1.59
C ASN A 204 19.90 6.59 1.88
N TYR A 205 19.47 6.39 3.13
CA TYR A 205 18.67 5.25 3.59
C TYR A 205 17.94 5.61 4.90
N SER A 206 16.82 4.93 5.20
CA SER A 206 16.04 5.17 6.43
C SER A 206 16.68 4.49 7.64
N ARG A 207 17.06 3.22 7.48
CA ARG A 207 17.61 2.37 8.55
C ARG A 207 18.67 1.44 7.98
N GLU A 208 19.63 1.10 8.82
CA GLU A 208 20.57 0.00 8.58
C GLU A 208 20.24 -1.11 9.58
N ILE A 209 20.03 -2.32 9.08
CA ILE A 209 19.59 -3.47 9.87
C ILE A 209 20.66 -4.57 9.75
N PRO A 210 21.21 -5.07 10.85
CA PRO A 210 22.20 -6.14 10.80
C PRO A 210 21.58 -7.43 10.25
N TYR A 211 22.42 -8.25 9.61
CA TYR A 211 22.07 -9.65 9.33
C TYR A 211 23.24 -10.57 9.68
N ARG A 212 22.93 -11.81 10.05
CA ARG A 212 23.92 -12.83 10.41
C ARG A 212 23.84 -14.03 9.47
N PHE A 213 24.96 -14.70 9.32
CA PHE A 213 25.05 -15.99 8.63
C PHE A 213 25.35 -17.07 9.66
N ILE A 214 24.39 -17.94 9.92
CA ILE A 214 24.44 -18.97 10.97
C ILE A 214 23.94 -20.27 10.36
N ASN A 215 24.69 -21.36 10.53
CA ASN A 215 24.32 -22.71 10.04
C ASN A 215 23.91 -22.72 8.56
N ASN A 216 24.68 -22.03 7.71
CA ASN A 216 24.42 -21.85 6.27
C ASN A 216 23.15 -21.07 5.91
N LEU A 217 22.56 -20.32 6.84
CA LEU A 217 21.35 -19.52 6.63
C LEU A 217 21.57 -18.06 7.00
N TYR A 218 20.95 -17.15 6.25
CA TYR A 218 20.99 -15.71 6.46
C TYR A 218 19.76 -15.22 7.23
N TYR A 219 19.99 -14.53 8.34
CA TYR A 219 18.97 -13.96 9.22
C TYR A 219 19.12 -12.45 9.30
N ILE A 220 18.11 -11.70 8.85
CA ILE A 220 17.98 -10.26 9.07
C ILE A 220 17.40 -10.06 10.48
N GLU A 221 18.10 -9.27 11.30
CA GLU A 221 17.79 -9.09 12.72
C GLU A 221 17.28 -7.66 12.97
N ASP A 222 15.96 -7.52 13.08
CA ASP A 222 15.31 -6.27 13.47
C ASP A 222 14.55 -6.46 14.79
N ILE A 223 14.12 -5.36 15.40
CA ILE A 223 13.28 -5.35 16.61
C ILE A 223 11.90 -6.01 16.36
N TYR A 224 11.49 -6.08 15.10
CA TYR A 224 10.25 -6.72 14.66
C TYR A 224 10.56 -8.02 13.92
N GLN A 225 9.60 -8.95 13.99
CA GLN A 225 9.67 -10.15 13.16
C GLN A 225 9.62 -9.76 11.69
N ILE A 226 10.35 -10.52 10.86
CA ILE A 226 10.45 -10.33 9.41
C ILE A 226 10.05 -11.66 8.77
N TYR A 227 9.15 -11.63 7.78
CA TYR A 227 8.86 -12.83 6.99
C TYR A 227 10.07 -13.22 6.15
N GLY A 228 10.67 -12.23 5.50
CA GLY A 228 11.82 -12.40 4.63
C GLY A 228 11.90 -11.27 3.62
N TRP A 229 12.58 -11.53 2.51
CA TRP A 229 12.64 -10.60 1.38
C TRP A 229 12.14 -11.25 0.10
N ILE A 230 11.68 -10.41 -0.82
CA ILE A 230 11.15 -10.80 -2.12
C ILE A 230 12.03 -10.20 -3.20
N GLU A 231 12.76 -11.07 -3.88
CA GLU A 231 13.58 -10.76 -5.04
C GLU A 231 12.70 -10.55 -6.28
N ILE A 232 12.94 -9.46 -7.00
CA ILE A 232 12.43 -9.28 -8.35
C ILE A 232 13.37 -10.04 -9.28
N GLN A 233 12.88 -11.06 -9.99
CA GLN A 233 13.71 -11.89 -10.88
C GLN A 233 14.01 -11.15 -12.19
N ASP A 234 14.82 -10.11 -12.05
CA ASP A 234 15.13 -9.14 -13.09
C ASP A 234 16.26 -9.62 -14.01
N HIS A 235 16.08 -10.81 -14.60
CA HIS A 235 17.05 -11.40 -15.52
C HIS A 235 17.28 -10.55 -16.78
N LYS A 236 16.34 -9.65 -17.11
CA LYS A 236 16.37 -8.78 -18.29
C LYS A 236 16.90 -7.36 -17.99
N GLN A 237 17.34 -7.09 -16.76
CA GLN A 237 17.79 -5.76 -16.31
C GLN A 237 16.78 -4.65 -16.65
N LEU A 238 15.62 -4.71 -16.02
CA LEU A 238 14.56 -3.72 -16.11
C LEU A 238 15.13 -2.33 -15.92
N LYS A 239 14.78 -1.46 -16.85
CA LYS A 239 15.29 -0.11 -16.91
C LYS A 239 14.49 0.81 -15.97
N PRO A 240 15.18 1.77 -15.31
CA PRO A 240 14.51 2.89 -14.68
C PRO A 240 13.56 3.61 -15.64
N LEU A 241 12.57 4.27 -15.07
CA LEU A 241 11.57 5.01 -15.83
C LEU A 241 12.25 6.12 -16.63
N ASP A 242 12.08 6.10 -17.95
CA ASP A 242 12.66 7.08 -18.87
C ASP A 242 11.61 8.04 -19.48
N LYS A 243 12.09 9.08 -20.15
CA LYS A 243 11.24 10.11 -20.77
C LYS A 243 10.29 9.53 -21.82
N LEU A 244 10.74 8.55 -22.60
CA LEU A 244 9.95 7.93 -23.65
C LEU A 244 8.80 7.11 -23.07
N THR A 245 9.07 6.36 -22.00
CA THR A 245 8.07 5.59 -21.25
C THR A 245 7.02 6.54 -20.68
N ILE A 246 7.44 7.66 -20.07
CA ILE A 246 6.54 8.68 -19.53
C ILE A 246 5.64 9.28 -20.63
N GLN A 247 6.22 9.67 -21.78
CA GLN A 247 5.46 10.19 -22.91
C GLN A 247 4.44 9.17 -23.41
N THR A 248 4.84 7.91 -23.53
CA THR A 248 3.94 6.82 -23.96
C THR A 248 2.79 6.60 -22.98
N ILE A 249 3.04 6.66 -21.68
CA ILE A 249 1.99 6.57 -20.64
C ILE A 249 1.01 7.73 -20.79
N LYS A 250 1.49 8.97 -20.94
CA LYS A 250 0.64 10.16 -21.10
C LYS A 250 -0.28 10.03 -22.32
N ILE A 251 0.27 9.68 -23.49
CA ILE A 251 -0.50 9.48 -24.72
C ILE A 251 -1.56 8.37 -24.55
N LYS A 252 -1.20 7.24 -23.92
CA LYS A 252 -2.17 6.15 -23.67
C LYS A 252 -3.30 6.61 -22.74
N ASN A 253 -3.00 7.42 -21.73
CA ASN A 253 -4.01 7.93 -20.80
C ASN A 253 -4.91 8.99 -21.44
N GLU A 254 -4.37 9.88 -22.27
CA GLU A 254 -5.15 10.85 -23.06
C GLU A 254 -6.11 10.14 -24.01
N LYS A 255 -5.62 9.17 -24.80
CA LYS A 255 -6.48 8.36 -25.68
C LYS A 255 -7.56 7.61 -24.92
N LYS A 256 -7.25 7.09 -23.73
CA LYS A 256 -8.25 6.43 -22.88
C LYS A 256 -9.33 7.42 -22.42
N PHE A 257 -8.96 8.66 -22.09
CA PHE A 257 -9.90 9.71 -21.75
C PHE A 257 -10.77 10.09 -22.96
N ASP A 258 -10.18 10.25 -24.14
CA ASP A 258 -10.91 10.53 -25.38
C ASP A 258 -11.92 9.41 -25.70
N LEU A 259 -11.51 8.14 -25.59
CA LEU A 259 -12.39 7.00 -25.80
C LEU A 259 -13.56 6.98 -24.80
N VAL A 260 -13.31 7.24 -23.51
CA VAL A 260 -14.38 7.31 -22.50
C VAL A 260 -15.34 8.47 -22.81
N SER A 261 -14.84 9.65 -23.14
CA SER A 261 -15.66 10.82 -23.49
C SER A 261 -16.48 10.61 -24.78
N SER A 262 -15.93 9.89 -25.76
CA SER A 262 -16.62 9.54 -27.00
C SER A 262 -17.63 8.40 -26.86
N SER A 263 -17.53 7.62 -25.78
CA SER A 263 -18.43 6.51 -25.45
C SER A 263 -19.58 6.92 -24.53
N GLU A 264 -19.61 8.17 -24.04
CA GLU A 264 -20.82 8.71 -23.43
C GLU A 264 -21.92 8.80 -24.51
N PRO A 265 -23.08 8.16 -24.31
CA PRO A 265 -24.08 8.11 -25.37
C PRO A 265 -24.61 9.51 -25.62
N LYS A 266 -24.53 9.96 -26.88
CA LYS A 266 -25.28 11.11 -27.45
C LYS A 266 -26.80 10.89 -27.43
N ASN A 267 -27.35 10.21 -26.42
CA ASN A 267 -28.78 9.99 -26.24
C ASN A 267 -29.43 11.02 -25.30
N ASN A 268 -28.92 12.25 -25.29
CA ASN A 268 -29.65 13.38 -24.70
C ASN A 268 -30.96 13.67 -25.44
N ILE A 269 -31.08 13.31 -26.72
CA ILE A 269 -32.33 13.49 -27.49
C ILE A 269 -33.44 12.57 -26.96
N TYR A 270 -33.13 11.32 -26.59
CA TYR A 270 -34.15 10.41 -26.03
C TYR A 270 -34.62 10.84 -24.64
N TYR A 271 -33.71 11.27 -23.75
CA TYR A 271 -34.10 11.79 -22.43
C TYR A 271 -34.85 13.13 -22.54
N PHE A 272 -34.47 14.00 -23.48
CA PHE A 272 -35.15 15.27 -23.74
C PHE A 272 -36.53 15.05 -24.38
N LEU A 273 -36.65 14.13 -25.34
CA LEU A 273 -37.94 13.72 -25.91
C LEU A 273 -38.84 13.04 -24.88
N LEU A 274 -38.29 12.20 -24.00
CA LEU A 274 -39.05 11.57 -22.92
C LEU A 274 -39.55 12.61 -21.90
N LEU A 275 -38.74 13.61 -21.58
CA LEU A 275 -39.14 14.75 -20.74
C LEU A 275 -40.23 15.60 -21.41
N ILE A 276 -40.13 15.86 -22.72
CA ILE A 276 -41.15 16.59 -23.48
C ILE A 276 -42.47 15.81 -23.53
N VAL A 277 -42.42 14.49 -23.77
CA VAL A 277 -43.63 13.64 -23.79
C VAL A 277 -44.29 13.61 -22.40
N LEU A 278 -43.52 13.51 -21.32
CA LEU A 278 -44.02 13.56 -19.95
C LEU A 278 -44.59 14.95 -19.58
N PHE A 279 -44.01 16.03 -20.11
CA PHE A 279 -44.49 17.40 -19.90
C PHE A 279 -45.81 17.66 -20.67
N LEU A 280 -45.93 17.16 -21.90
CA LEU A 280 -47.14 17.28 -22.72
C LEU A 280 -48.28 16.36 -22.24
N SER A 281 -47.97 15.19 -21.68
CA SER A 281 -49.00 14.30 -21.09
C SER A 281 -49.63 14.85 -19.82
N ASN A 282 -48.94 15.75 -19.10
CA ASN A 282 -49.48 16.42 -17.90
C ASN A 282 -50.35 17.64 -18.23
N PHE A 283 -50.37 18.13 -19.47
CA PHE A 283 -51.21 19.27 -19.86
C PHE A 283 -52.65 18.86 -20.23
N LYS A 284 -52.92 17.58 -20.48
CA LYS A 284 -54.28 17.08 -20.78
C LYS A 284 -55.16 16.82 -19.55
N PHE A 285 -54.71 17.16 -18.34
CA PHE A 285 -55.45 16.89 -17.09
C PHE A 285 -55.98 18.13 -16.37
N TYR A 286 -55.90 19.33 -16.97
CA TYR A 286 -56.30 20.59 -16.32
C TYR A 286 -57.35 21.42 -17.09
N GLU A 287 -58.27 20.79 -17.82
CA GLU A 287 -59.43 21.50 -18.40
C GLU A 287 -60.81 21.08 -17.85
N HIS A 288 -60.89 20.30 -16.77
CA HIS A 288 -62.18 19.99 -16.15
C HIS A 288 -62.16 20.04 -14.61
N ILE A 289 -61.77 21.18 -14.04
CA ILE A 289 -62.17 21.55 -12.67
C ILE A 289 -62.33 23.08 -12.61
N PHE A 290 -63.39 23.62 -13.20
CA PHE A 290 -64.07 24.85 -12.78
C PHE A 290 -65.32 25.01 -13.67
N LEU A 291 -66.41 24.36 -13.25
CA LEU A 291 -67.81 24.78 -13.37
C LEU A 291 -68.63 23.87 -12.44
#